data_AF-I3CDZ3-F1
#
_entry.id   AF-I3CDZ3-F1
#
_cell.length_a   1.000
_cell.length_b   1.000
_cell.length_c   1.000
_cell.angle_alpha   90.00
_cell.angle_beta   90.00
_cell.angle_gamma   90.00
#
_symmetry.space_group_name_H-M   'P 1'
#
loop_
_entity.id
_entity.type
_entity.pdbx_description
1 polymer ?
#
loop_
_entity_poly.entity_id
_entity_poly.type
_entity_poly.pdbx_seq_one_letter_code
_entity_poly.pdbx_strand_id
1 'polypeptide(L)'
;MADLPSLLLVDDDQAITDSFAFVLRDSFAINAVGTREEAKRFLYTAPILPNIALIDLGLPPTPHSPDEGFALVSDLLAFNPSMKILILSGQDTQENVRHALTLGAVDFIPKPCDIELLKARLKHQVMILEAEQYVATPVEKRECHLIGQSSAMNMLRAQIQQFANSPFSVLIQGESGSGKELVAQCLHTQSCRAHLPCLTLNCAAFTSELLEAQLFGHAKGAFTGAGTARAGFFEEAGDGSLILDEIGEMPLSLQSKLLRVLENGEYYRIGETKVRQSNARIIAASNRDLREEVQAGHFRADLYHRLSVLTIRVPPLRERGDDRLVLLEHFQQFYKEMGTLFQLDNTAKQAWMGYSFPGNIRELRNIVIRIGAKYPNQQVPRALLEMELETDINRQELADIDSEEAILRQINTGNFSLDDVLLDWERRYINAALKTSQGNLSKAARVLGINRTTLYSKMQRMGKTTPSP
;
A
#
# COMPACT_ATOMS: atom_id res chain seq x y z
N MET A 1 -25.81 -22.56 -16.16
CA MET A 1 -24.40 -22.91 -15.88
C MET A 1 -23.79 -21.65 -15.30
N ALA A 2 -23.25 -21.70 -14.08
CA ALA A 2 -22.64 -20.51 -13.48
C ALA A 2 -21.44 -20.08 -14.32
N ASP A 3 -21.36 -18.79 -14.68
CA ASP A 3 -20.21 -18.24 -15.40
C ASP A 3 -18.98 -18.37 -14.51
N LEU A 4 -18.05 -19.26 -14.90
CA LEU A 4 -16.80 -19.46 -14.17
C LEU A 4 -15.89 -18.25 -14.39
N PRO A 5 -15.19 -17.75 -13.34
CA PRO A 5 -14.28 -16.63 -13.47
C PRO A 5 -13.15 -16.95 -14.46
N SER A 6 -12.86 -15.99 -15.35
CA SER A 6 -11.82 -16.14 -16.39
C SER A 6 -10.43 -15.94 -15.79
N LEU A 7 -9.56 -16.95 -15.94
CA LEU A 7 -8.17 -16.96 -15.49
C LEU A 7 -7.23 -17.00 -16.69
N LEU A 8 -6.30 -16.04 -16.75
CA LEU A 8 -5.19 -16.08 -17.70
C LEU A 8 -4.03 -16.88 -17.09
N LEU A 9 -3.61 -17.96 -17.75
CA LEU A 9 -2.46 -18.75 -17.36
C LEU A 9 -1.33 -18.49 -18.37
N VAL A 10 -0.17 -18.05 -17.89
CA VAL A 10 1.00 -17.77 -18.73
C VAL A 10 2.18 -18.61 -18.26
N ASP A 11 2.51 -19.66 -19.00
CA ASP A 11 3.59 -20.59 -18.70
C ASP A 11 4.07 -21.22 -20.02
N ASP A 12 5.38 -21.31 -20.24
CA ASP A 12 5.96 -21.88 -21.46
C ASP A 12 6.01 -23.42 -21.42
N ASP A 13 5.89 -24.01 -20.22
CA ASP A 13 5.81 -25.46 -20.04
C ASP A 13 4.37 -25.96 -20.25
N GLN A 14 4.19 -26.67 -21.36
CA GLN A 14 2.91 -27.25 -21.74
C GLN A 14 2.42 -28.31 -20.74
N ALA A 15 3.32 -29.06 -20.08
CA ALA A 15 2.93 -30.05 -19.09
C ALA A 15 2.38 -29.40 -17.81
N ILE A 16 2.96 -28.26 -17.41
CA ILE A 16 2.50 -27.46 -16.26
C ILE A 16 1.16 -26.82 -16.59
N THR A 17 1.06 -26.24 -17.78
CA THR A 17 -0.17 -25.62 -18.30
C THR A 17 -1.33 -26.60 -18.35
N ASP A 18 -1.12 -27.79 -18.93
CA ASP A 18 -2.15 -28.82 -19.05
C ASP A 18 -2.57 -29.39 -17.68
N SER A 19 -1.62 -29.52 -16.75
CA SER A 19 -1.91 -29.98 -15.39
C SER A 19 -2.78 -28.99 -14.64
N PHE A 20 -2.42 -27.69 -14.67
CA PHE A 20 -3.25 -26.66 -14.03
C PHE A 20 -4.59 -26.47 -14.75
N ALA A 21 -4.62 -26.54 -16.08
CA ALA A 21 -5.84 -26.51 -16.85
C ALA A 21 -6.81 -27.62 -16.42
N PHE A 22 -6.31 -28.85 -16.25
CA PHE A 22 -7.12 -29.99 -15.80
C PHE A 22 -7.61 -29.82 -14.36
N VAL A 23 -6.73 -29.38 -13.46
CA VAL A 23 -6.99 -29.28 -12.02
C VAL A 23 -7.93 -28.12 -11.67
N LEU A 24 -7.88 -27.01 -12.41
CA LEU A 24 -8.62 -25.77 -12.13
C LEU A 24 -9.90 -25.62 -12.96
N ARG A 25 -10.17 -26.52 -13.93
CA ARG A 25 -11.35 -26.46 -14.84
C ARG A 25 -12.70 -26.35 -14.12
N ASP A 26 -12.82 -26.94 -12.92
CA ASP A 26 -14.08 -26.97 -12.17
C ASP A 26 -14.32 -25.64 -11.41
N SER A 27 -13.33 -24.74 -11.38
CA SER A 27 -13.36 -23.47 -10.64
C SER A 27 -13.09 -22.23 -11.50
N PHE A 28 -12.46 -22.37 -12.68
CA PHE A 28 -12.06 -21.27 -13.54
C PHE A 28 -12.24 -21.60 -15.03
N ALA A 29 -12.56 -20.60 -15.84
CA ALA A 29 -12.44 -20.66 -17.29
C ALA A 29 -11.01 -20.24 -17.68
N ILE A 30 -10.18 -21.20 -18.07
CA ILE A 30 -8.73 -21.00 -18.18
C ILE A 30 -8.36 -20.68 -19.63
N ASN A 31 -7.63 -19.59 -19.82
CA ASN A 31 -7.02 -19.23 -21.08
C ASN A 31 -5.50 -19.34 -20.91
N ALA A 32 -4.91 -20.36 -21.53
CA ALA A 32 -3.48 -20.61 -21.46
C ALA A 32 -2.75 -20.00 -22.66
N VAL A 33 -1.61 -19.35 -22.38
CA VAL A 33 -0.70 -18.77 -23.39
C VAL A 33 0.74 -19.05 -22.99
N GLY A 34 1.64 -19.21 -23.96
CA GLY A 34 3.03 -19.62 -23.70
C GLY A 34 4.02 -18.46 -23.65
N THR A 35 3.64 -17.27 -24.12
CA THR A 35 4.55 -16.14 -24.25
C THR A 35 3.90 -14.80 -23.88
N ARG A 36 4.73 -13.81 -23.55
CA ARG A 36 4.29 -12.44 -23.31
C ARG A 36 3.58 -11.82 -24.52
N GLU A 37 4.05 -12.09 -25.75
CA GLU A 37 3.39 -11.58 -26.96
C GLU A 37 1.99 -12.19 -27.14
N GLU A 38 1.84 -13.49 -26.89
CA GLU A 38 0.54 -14.17 -26.95
C GLU A 38 -0.41 -13.65 -25.89
N ALA A 39 0.07 -13.43 -24.66
CA ALA A 39 -0.73 -12.82 -23.59
C ALA A 39 -1.25 -11.43 -23.99
N LYS A 40 -0.40 -10.59 -24.61
CA LYS A 40 -0.82 -9.28 -25.14
C LYS A 40 -1.87 -9.42 -26.25
N ARG A 41 -1.63 -10.28 -27.24
CA ARG A 41 -2.58 -10.51 -28.35
C ARG A 41 -3.92 -11.04 -27.84
N PHE A 42 -3.90 -11.90 -26.83
CA PHE A 42 -5.10 -12.43 -26.20
C PHE A 42 -5.91 -11.30 -25.54
N LEU A 43 -5.27 -10.40 -24.79
CA LEU A 43 -5.96 -9.26 -24.18
C LEU A 43 -6.62 -8.31 -25.19
N TYR A 44 -6.06 -8.15 -26.39
CA TYR A 44 -6.65 -7.31 -27.44
C TYR A 44 -7.78 -7.98 -28.23
N THR A 45 -7.87 -9.30 -28.20
CA THR A 45 -8.84 -10.07 -29.02
C THR A 45 -9.92 -10.77 -28.21
N ALA A 46 -9.74 -10.90 -26.89
CA ALA A 46 -10.67 -11.63 -26.03
C ALA A 46 -12.02 -10.91 -25.86
N PRO A 47 -13.16 -11.64 -25.97
CA PRO A 47 -14.50 -11.08 -25.74
C PRO A 47 -14.81 -10.82 -24.26
N ILE A 48 -14.12 -11.52 -23.34
CA ILE A 48 -14.23 -11.35 -21.89
C ILE A 48 -12.82 -11.20 -21.34
N LEU A 49 -12.54 -10.07 -20.71
CA LEU A 49 -11.22 -9.79 -20.14
C LEU A 49 -11.01 -10.61 -18.85
N PRO A 50 -9.86 -11.29 -18.69
CA PRO A 50 -9.52 -11.96 -17.45
C PRO A 50 -9.23 -10.91 -16.37
N ASN A 51 -9.79 -11.12 -15.17
CA ASN A 51 -9.53 -10.25 -14.01
C ASN A 51 -8.45 -10.83 -13.09
N ILE A 52 -8.04 -12.07 -13.34
CA ILE A 52 -7.00 -12.77 -12.59
C ILE A 52 -6.01 -13.42 -13.56
N ALA A 53 -4.72 -13.33 -13.25
CA ALA A 53 -3.64 -13.98 -14.00
C ALA A 53 -2.75 -14.82 -13.08
N LEU A 54 -2.32 -15.97 -13.58
CA LEU A 54 -1.25 -16.79 -13.02
C LEU A 54 -0.10 -16.80 -14.02
N ILE A 55 1.07 -16.32 -13.61
CA ILE A 55 2.20 -16.03 -14.51
C ILE A 55 3.47 -16.72 -14.02
N ASP A 56 4.17 -17.42 -14.90
CA ASP A 56 5.55 -17.82 -14.65
C ASP A 56 6.52 -16.65 -14.91
N LEU A 57 7.56 -16.54 -14.09
CA LEU A 57 8.65 -15.61 -14.33
C LEU A 57 9.56 -16.07 -15.46
N GLY A 58 9.72 -17.38 -15.64
CA GLY A 58 10.64 -17.98 -16.61
C GLY A 58 10.14 -18.00 -18.04
N LEU A 59 9.72 -16.86 -18.60
CA LEU A 59 9.17 -16.82 -19.95
C LEU A 59 10.26 -16.72 -21.05
N PRO A 60 10.02 -17.28 -22.25
CA PRO A 60 10.88 -17.06 -23.42
C PRO A 60 10.85 -15.58 -23.84
N PRO A 61 11.96 -15.01 -24.33
CA PRO A 61 13.14 -15.66 -24.92
C PRO A 61 14.24 -16.11 -23.95
N THR A 62 14.15 -15.77 -22.66
CA THR A 62 15.16 -16.09 -21.65
C THR A 62 14.53 -16.79 -20.43
N PRO A 63 14.22 -18.10 -20.52
CA PRO A 63 13.50 -18.83 -19.46
C PRO A 63 14.25 -18.91 -18.12
N HIS A 64 15.56 -18.65 -18.13
CA HIS A 64 16.40 -18.63 -16.93
C HIS A 64 16.47 -17.26 -16.25
N SER A 65 15.92 -16.20 -16.84
CA SER A 65 15.85 -14.85 -16.26
C SER A 65 14.40 -14.47 -15.98
N PRO A 66 14.09 -13.86 -14.84
CA PRO A 66 12.71 -13.48 -14.50
C PRO A 66 12.23 -12.19 -15.18
N ASP A 67 13.10 -11.52 -15.94
CA ASP A 67 12.87 -10.19 -16.52
C ASP A 67 11.63 -10.14 -17.42
N GLU A 68 11.40 -11.17 -18.22
CA GLU A 68 10.28 -11.19 -19.17
C GLU A 68 8.93 -11.38 -18.46
N GLY A 69 8.89 -12.18 -17.39
CA GLY A 69 7.72 -12.32 -16.53
C GLY A 69 7.39 -11.03 -15.77
N PHE A 70 8.39 -10.33 -15.25
CA PHE A 70 8.20 -9.02 -14.61
C PHE A 70 7.71 -7.95 -15.59
N ALA A 71 8.24 -7.96 -16.81
CA ALA A 71 7.78 -7.07 -17.86
C ALA A 71 6.32 -7.35 -18.26
N LEU A 72 5.91 -8.63 -18.28
CA LEU A 72 4.52 -9.01 -18.49
C LEU A 72 3.61 -8.53 -17.35
N VAL A 73 4.00 -8.69 -16.08
CA VAL A 73 3.24 -8.16 -14.92
C VAL A 73 2.95 -6.67 -15.11
N SER A 74 3.97 -5.90 -15.50
CA SER A 74 3.85 -4.46 -15.74
C SER A 74 2.90 -4.14 -16.89
N ASP A 75 2.95 -4.91 -17.98
CA ASP A 75 2.05 -4.73 -19.12
C ASP A 75 0.58 -5.05 -18.78
N LEU A 76 0.36 -6.10 -17.99
CA LEU A 76 -0.99 -6.51 -17.56
C LEU A 76 -1.62 -5.47 -16.64
N LEU A 77 -0.85 -4.92 -15.70
CA LEU A 77 -1.32 -3.84 -14.81
C LEU A 77 -1.55 -2.53 -15.58
N ALA A 78 -0.74 -2.25 -16.61
CA ALA A 78 -0.97 -1.11 -17.50
C ALA A 78 -2.27 -1.26 -18.32
N PHE A 79 -2.64 -2.49 -18.67
CA PHE A 79 -3.88 -2.78 -19.41
C PHE A 79 -5.11 -2.79 -18.49
N ASN A 80 -5.03 -3.47 -17.35
CA ASN A 80 -6.07 -3.54 -16.34
C ASN A 80 -5.47 -3.40 -14.93
N PRO A 81 -5.50 -2.20 -14.34
CA PRO A 81 -4.93 -1.93 -13.01
C PRO A 81 -5.59 -2.73 -11.87
N SER A 82 -6.84 -3.18 -12.08
CA SER A 82 -7.56 -3.98 -11.09
C SER A 82 -7.28 -5.47 -11.21
N MET A 83 -6.47 -5.89 -12.18
CA MET A 83 -6.15 -7.30 -12.40
C MET A 83 -5.33 -7.87 -11.25
N LYS A 84 -5.76 -9.01 -10.70
CA LYS A 84 -5.00 -9.69 -9.64
C LYS A 84 -4.01 -10.66 -10.27
N ILE A 85 -2.72 -10.39 -10.09
CA ILE A 85 -1.63 -11.16 -10.72
C ILE A 85 -0.92 -12.01 -9.68
N LEU A 86 -1.00 -13.33 -9.81
CA LEU A 86 -0.24 -14.28 -9.00
C LEU A 86 0.94 -14.79 -9.82
N ILE A 87 2.11 -14.82 -9.19
CA ILE A 87 3.33 -15.33 -9.82
C ILE A 87 3.55 -16.77 -9.36
N LEU A 88 3.87 -17.66 -10.29
CA LEU A 88 4.20 -19.05 -10.05
C LEU A 88 5.59 -19.36 -10.60
N SER A 89 6.63 -19.42 -9.76
CA SER A 89 8.00 -19.64 -10.26
C SER A 89 8.83 -20.55 -9.36
N GLY A 90 9.76 -21.29 -9.98
CA GLY A 90 10.82 -22.02 -9.27
C GLY A 90 12.00 -21.14 -8.84
N GLN A 91 12.03 -19.86 -9.26
CA GLN A 91 13.07 -18.90 -8.89
C GLN A 91 12.67 -18.08 -7.65
N ASP A 92 12.61 -18.76 -6.50
CA ASP A 92 12.08 -18.24 -5.23
C ASP A 92 13.09 -17.44 -4.39
N THR A 93 14.11 -16.84 -5.02
CA THR A 93 15.05 -15.97 -4.31
C THR A 93 14.31 -14.80 -3.67
N GLN A 94 14.72 -14.41 -2.45
CA GLN A 94 14.07 -13.31 -1.72
C GLN A 94 14.02 -11.99 -2.53
N GLU A 95 15.01 -11.76 -3.39
CA GLU A 95 15.07 -10.60 -4.29
C GLU A 95 13.94 -10.63 -5.33
N ASN A 96 13.72 -11.76 -6.00
CA ASN A 96 12.65 -11.93 -6.99
C ASN A 96 11.26 -11.81 -6.37
N VAL A 97 11.07 -12.41 -5.18
CA VAL A 97 9.79 -12.32 -4.45
C VAL A 97 9.49 -10.88 -4.06
N ARG A 98 10.48 -10.14 -3.55
CA ARG A 98 10.30 -8.71 -3.23
C ARG A 98 10.02 -7.88 -4.47
N HIS A 99 10.72 -8.16 -5.56
CA HIS A 99 10.56 -7.43 -6.82
C HIS A 99 9.16 -7.64 -7.42
N ALA A 100 8.68 -8.89 -7.45
CA ALA A 100 7.33 -9.27 -7.85
C ALA A 100 6.25 -8.46 -7.13
N LEU A 101 6.32 -8.43 -5.79
CA LEU A 101 5.35 -7.74 -4.96
C LEU A 101 5.43 -6.22 -5.13
N THR A 102 6.64 -5.68 -5.31
CA THR A 102 6.86 -4.24 -5.56
C THR A 102 6.27 -3.80 -6.91
N LEU A 103 6.31 -4.68 -7.91
CA LEU A 103 5.73 -4.43 -9.23
C LEU A 103 4.19 -4.53 -9.28
N GLY A 104 3.55 -4.98 -8.19
CA GLY A 104 2.09 -5.06 -8.09
C GLY A 104 1.51 -6.46 -8.26
N ALA A 105 2.33 -7.51 -8.25
CA ALA A 105 1.82 -8.86 -8.07
C ALA A 105 1.17 -8.99 -6.68
N VAL A 106 0.02 -9.65 -6.62
CA VAL A 106 -0.72 -9.82 -5.37
C VAL A 106 -0.17 -10.95 -4.51
N ASP A 107 0.52 -11.91 -5.14
CA ASP A 107 1.07 -13.07 -4.45
C ASP A 107 2.17 -13.75 -5.27
N PHE A 108 3.06 -14.46 -4.58
CA PHE A 108 4.11 -15.29 -5.16
C PHE A 108 4.02 -16.72 -4.64
N ILE A 109 4.03 -17.68 -5.55
CA ILE A 109 3.86 -19.11 -5.28
C ILE A 109 5.11 -19.84 -5.78
N PRO A 110 5.92 -20.44 -4.88
CA PRO A 110 7.09 -21.20 -5.29
C PRO A 110 6.67 -22.52 -5.95
N LYS A 111 7.34 -22.91 -7.04
CA LYS A 111 7.28 -24.26 -7.62
C LYS A 111 8.28 -25.17 -6.87
N PRO A 112 7.91 -26.38 -6.42
CA PRO A 112 6.61 -27.05 -6.55
C PRO A 112 5.57 -26.52 -5.55
N CYS A 113 4.35 -26.29 -6.00
CA CYS A 113 3.25 -25.76 -5.18
C CYS A 113 2.21 -26.83 -4.85
N ASP A 114 1.61 -26.74 -3.67
CA ASP A 114 0.41 -27.52 -3.33
C ASP A 114 -0.80 -26.98 -4.11
N ILE A 115 -1.48 -27.86 -4.81
CA ILE A 115 -2.66 -27.57 -5.62
C ILE A 115 -3.82 -27.02 -4.77
N GLU A 116 -4.02 -27.54 -3.55
CA GLU A 116 -5.09 -27.05 -2.68
C GLU A 116 -4.81 -25.61 -2.21
N LEU A 117 -3.55 -25.32 -1.91
CA LEU A 117 -3.09 -23.98 -1.54
C LEU A 117 -3.22 -22.99 -2.71
N LEU A 118 -2.86 -23.39 -3.93
CA LEU A 118 -3.03 -22.57 -5.14
C LEU A 118 -4.52 -22.26 -5.39
N LYS A 119 -5.40 -23.26 -5.27
CA LYS A 119 -6.86 -23.08 -5.41
C LYS A 119 -7.40 -22.09 -4.37
N ALA A 120 -6.96 -22.20 -3.12
CA ALA A 120 -7.37 -21.29 -2.06
C ALA A 120 -6.93 -19.84 -2.36
N ARG A 121 -5.68 -19.65 -2.80
CA ARG A 121 -5.12 -18.34 -3.16
C ARG A 121 -5.83 -17.71 -4.36
N LEU A 122 -6.10 -18.48 -5.42
CA LEU A 122 -6.84 -17.98 -6.58
C LEU A 122 -8.28 -17.61 -6.23
N LYS A 123 -8.99 -18.46 -5.45
CA LYS A 123 -10.34 -18.14 -4.98
C LYS A 123 -10.39 -16.91 -4.09
N HIS A 124 -9.37 -16.72 -3.23
CA HIS A 124 -9.24 -15.51 -2.42
C HIS A 124 -9.14 -14.24 -3.28
N GLN A 125 -8.35 -14.27 -4.36
CA GLN A 125 -8.22 -13.13 -5.25
C GLN A 125 -9.50 -12.86 -6.06
N VAL A 126 -10.22 -13.90 -6.47
CA VAL A 126 -11.57 -13.75 -7.06
C VAL A 126 -12.54 -13.13 -6.06
N MET A 127 -12.54 -13.56 -4.80
CA MET A 127 -13.41 -12.99 -3.77
C MET A 127 -13.07 -11.52 -3.49
N ILE A 128 -11.80 -11.13 -3.51
CA ILE A 128 -11.40 -9.72 -3.41
C ILE A 128 -11.90 -8.93 -4.62
N LEU A 129 -11.76 -9.48 -5.83
CA LEU A 129 -12.30 -8.87 -7.05
C LEU A 129 -13.83 -8.73 -6.98
N GLU A 130 -14.53 -9.76 -6.53
CA GLU A 130 -15.98 -9.74 -6.33
C GLU A 130 -16.37 -8.76 -5.24
N ALA A 131 -15.62 -8.64 -4.14
CA ALA A 131 -15.86 -7.64 -3.09
C ALA A 131 -15.60 -6.21 -3.60
N GLU A 132 -14.54 -5.99 -4.38
CA GLU A 132 -14.25 -4.72 -5.06
C GLU A 132 -15.32 -4.39 -6.12
N GLN A 133 -15.89 -5.40 -6.79
CA GLN A 133 -16.99 -5.25 -7.76
C GLN A 133 -18.38 -5.14 -7.10
N TYR A 134 -18.58 -5.71 -5.90
CA TYR A 134 -19.79 -5.56 -5.09
C TYR A 134 -19.93 -4.13 -4.56
N VAL A 135 -18.82 -3.40 -4.40
CA VAL A 135 -18.83 -1.95 -4.15
C VAL A 135 -19.34 -1.17 -5.38
N ALA A 136 -19.29 -1.78 -6.58
CA ALA A 136 -19.60 -1.16 -7.86
C ALA A 136 -20.98 -1.53 -8.49
N THR A 137 -21.89 -2.24 -7.79
CA THR A 137 -23.30 -2.42 -8.22
C THR A 137 -24.31 -1.67 -7.32
N PRO A 138 -25.50 -1.30 -7.83
CA PRO A 138 -26.26 -0.17 -7.29
C PRO A 138 -27.28 -0.54 -6.20
N VAL A 139 -27.31 0.32 -5.17
CA VAL A 139 -28.49 0.77 -4.40
C VAL A 139 -29.32 -0.29 -3.68
N GLU A 140 -28.79 -0.85 -2.60
CA GLU A 140 -29.58 -1.10 -1.38
C GLU A 140 -28.75 -0.67 -0.17
N LYS A 141 -29.15 0.46 0.46
CA LYS A 141 -28.58 1.05 1.69
C LYS A 141 -27.07 0.87 1.86
N ARG A 142 -26.28 1.71 1.17
CA ARG A 142 -24.87 1.94 1.47
C ARG A 142 -24.73 2.54 2.88
N GLU A 143 -24.80 1.70 3.91
CA GLU A 143 -24.44 2.12 5.26
C GLU A 143 -22.98 2.56 5.23
N CYS A 144 -22.72 3.75 5.75
CA CYS A 144 -21.37 4.22 5.98
C CYS A 144 -20.71 3.28 7.00
N HIS A 145 -19.85 2.38 6.52
CA HIS A 145 -19.17 1.35 7.31
C HIS A 145 -17.98 1.94 8.09
N LEU A 146 -18.22 2.99 8.88
CA LEU A 146 -17.25 3.47 9.86
C LEU A 146 -17.43 2.69 11.15
N ILE A 147 -16.46 1.83 11.47
CA ILE A 147 -16.45 1.00 12.68
C ILE A 147 -15.90 1.79 13.86
N GLY A 148 -16.57 1.69 15.00
CA GLY A 148 -16.18 2.34 16.26
C GLY A 148 -17.38 2.90 17.02
N GLN A 149 -17.31 2.93 18.34
CA GLN A 149 -18.34 3.44 19.23
C GLN A 149 -17.85 4.62 20.09
N SER A 150 -16.58 4.99 19.96
CA SER A 150 -16.01 6.13 20.69
C SER A 150 -16.73 7.45 20.40
N SER A 151 -16.65 8.37 21.36
CA SER A 151 -17.17 9.74 21.22
C SER A 151 -16.58 10.46 20.00
N ALA A 152 -15.28 10.26 19.73
CA ALA A 152 -14.59 10.80 18.57
C ALA A 152 -15.20 10.31 17.24
N MET A 153 -15.52 9.01 17.15
CA MET A 153 -16.20 8.45 15.97
C MET A 153 -17.64 8.94 15.83
N ASN A 154 -18.37 9.12 16.93
CA ASN A 154 -19.72 9.69 16.89
C ASN A 154 -19.71 11.15 16.43
N MET A 155 -18.76 11.96 16.88
CA MET A 155 -18.55 13.33 16.38
C MET A 155 -18.21 13.35 14.89
N LEU A 156 -17.34 12.44 14.44
CA LEU A 156 -16.99 12.29 13.03
C LEU A 156 -18.22 11.95 12.18
N ARG A 157 -19.07 11.01 12.61
CA ARG A 157 -20.32 10.67 11.91
C ARG A 157 -21.28 11.85 11.82
N ALA A 158 -21.42 12.64 12.90
CA ALA A 158 -22.25 13.83 12.90
C ALA A 158 -21.74 14.89 11.91
N GLN A 159 -20.42 15.11 11.85
CA GLN A 159 -19.81 16.02 10.86
C GLN A 159 -20.02 15.54 9.42
N ILE A 160 -19.87 14.24 9.16
CA ILE A 160 -20.13 13.65 7.85
C ILE A 160 -21.58 13.92 7.44
N GLN A 161 -22.55 13.63 8.31
CA GLN A 161 -23.97 13.88 8.04
C GLN A 161 -24.26 15.36 7.77
N GLN A 162 -23.66 16.25 8.57
CA GLN A 162 -23.83 17.69 8.40
C GLN A 162 -23.28 18.19 7.06
N PHE A 163 -22.12 17.69 6.64
CA PHE A 163 -21.44 18.16 5.43
C PHE A 163 -21.84 17.37 4.18
N ALA A 164 -22.49 16.21 4.30
CA ALA A 164 -22.83 15.33 3.18
C ALA A 164 -23.64 16.05 2.08
N ASN A 165 -24.62 16.88 2.42
CA ASN A 165 -25.44 17.60 1.42
C ASN A 165 -24.90 18.98 1.01
N SER A 166 -23.76 19.40 1.56
CA SER A 166 -23.16 20.69 1.20
C SER A 166 -22.62 20.66 -0.24
N PRO A 167 -22.84 21.72 -1.05
CA PRO A 167 -22.24 21.82 -2.37
C PRO A 167 -20.76 22.20 -2.32
N PHE A 168 -20.25 22.64 -1.17
CA PHE A 168 -18.87 23.08 -1.02
C PHE A 168 -17.89 21.91 -0.96
N SER A 169 -16.64 22.23 -1.27
CA SER A 169 -15.49 21.34 -1.09
C SER A 169 -15.33 20.94 0.37
N VAL A 170 -14.90 19.69 0.59
CA VAL A 170 -14.59 19.18 1.93
C VAL A 170 -13.15 18.70 1.94
N LEU A 171 -12.36 19.24 2.87
CA LEU A 171 -11.00 18.79 3.16
C LEU A 171 -11.01 17.81 4.33
N ILE A 172 -10.50 16.61 4.12
CA ILE A 172 -10.38 15.55 5.11
C ILE A 172 -8.91 15.45 5.52
N GLN A 173 -8.63 15.74 6.78
CA GLN A 173 -7.28 15.66 7.34
C GLN A 173 -7.18 14.51 8.33
N GLY A 174 -6.06 13.82 8.32
CA GLY A 174 -5.81 12.74 9.28
C GLY A 174 -4.61 11.90 8.88
N GLU A 175 -4.02 11.21 9.84
CA GLU A 175 -2.81 10.41 9.61
C GLU A 175 -2.99 9.32 8.55
N SER A 176 -1.89 8.83 8.01
CA SER A 176 -1.92 7.69 7.09
C SER A 176 -2.58 6.48 7.75
N GLY A 177 -3.42 5.77 7.01
CA GLY A 177 -4.13 4.59 7.52
C GLY A 177 -5.25 4.87 8.52
N SER A 178 -5.65 6.13 8.76
CA SER A 178 -6.76 6.48 9.68
C SER A 178 -8.17 6.30 9.11
N GLY A 179 -8.29 6.01 7.80
CA GLY A 179 -9.57 5.79 7.12
C GLY A 179 -10.15 7.03 6.40
N LYS A 180 -9.31 7.97 5.96
CA LYS A 180 -9.73 9.18 5.22
C LYS A 180 -10.55 8.87 3.98
N GLU A 181 -10.15 7.87 3.20
CA GLU A 181 -10.87 7.46 1.99
C GLU A 181 -12.29 6.97 2.31
N LEU A 182 -12.46 6.16 3.37
CA LEU A 182 -13.79 5.73 3.82
C LEU A 182 -14.66 6.90 4.26
N VAL A 183 -14.09 7.91 4.91
CA VAL A 183 -14.79 9.15 5.28
C VAL A 183 -15.23 9.92 4.02
N ALA A 184 -14.38 10.00 3.00
CA ALA A 184 -14.70 10.62 1.71
C ALA A 184 -15.84 9.88 1.00
N GLN A 185 -15.79 8.56 0.97
CA GLN A 185 -16.86 7.72 0.41
C GLN A 185 -18.16 7.90 1.21
N CYS A 186 -18.11 7.94 2.55
CA CYS A 186 -19.27 8.20 3.38
C CYS A 186 -19.92 9.57 3.11
N LEU A 187 -19.11 10.61 2.86
CA LEU A 187 -19.65 11.92 2.48
C LEU A 187 -20.44 11.86 1.17
N HIS A 188 -19.96 11.08 0.19
CA HIS A 188 -20.66 10.89 -1.06
C HIS A 188 -21.94 10.05 -0.86
N THR A 189 -21.86 8.90 -0.17
CA THR A 189 -23.00 7.98 -0.01
C THR A 189 -24.13 8.54 0.86
N GLN A 190 -23.83 9.47 1.77
CA GLN A 190 -24.84 10.16 2.57
C GLN A 190 -25.38 11.44 1.92
N SER A 191 -24.86 11.82 0.75
CA SER A 191 -25.29 13.01 0.03
C SER A 191 -26.49 12.74 -0.88
N CYS A 192 -27.16 13.80 -1.32
CA CYS A 192 -28.13 13.75 -2.41
C CYS A 192 -27.54 13.22 -3.73
N ARG A 193 -26.20 13.20 -3.86
CA ARG A 193 -25.46 12.72 -5.03
C ARG A 193 -25.05 11.24 -4.93
N ALA A 194 -25.50 10.51 -3.92
CA ALA A 194 -25.10 9.11 -3.68
C ALA A 194 -25.39 8.13 -4.84
N HIS A 195 -26.29 8.51 -5.75
CA HIS A 195 -26.65 7.75 -6.95
C HIS A 195 -25.85 8.16 -8.20
N LEU A 196 -25.06 9.24 -8.11
CA LEU A 196 -24.21 9.74 -9.19
C LEU A 196 -22.81 9.13 -9.10
N PRO A 197 -21.98 9.26 -10.16
CA PRO A 197 -20.60 8.76 -10.13
C PRO A 197 -19.78 9.34 -8.98
N CYS A 198 -19.00 8.49 -8.34
CA CYS A 198 -17.98 8.87 -7.37
C CYS A 198 -16.65 8.29 -7.82
N LEU A 199 -15.74 9.15 -8.26
CA LEU A 199 -14.42 8.73 -8.72
C LEU A 199 -13.38 9.11 -7.68
N THR A 200 -12.43 8.22 -7.43
CA THR A 200 -11.32 8.45 -6.51
C THR A 200 -10.01 8.46 -7.28
N LEU A 201 -9.17 9.44 -7.00
CA LEU A 201 -7.85 9.58 -7.57
C LEU A 201 -6.83 9.82 -6.45
N ASN A 202 -5.83 8.94 -6.35
CA ASN A 202 -4.69 9.16 -5.47
C ASN A 202 -3.64 10.00 -6.22
N CYS A 203 -3.35 11.20 -5.70
CA CYS A 203 -2.40 12.14 -6.31
C CYS A 203 -0.93 11.68 -6.19
N ALA A 204 -0.60 10.80 -5.24
CA ALA A 204 0.76 10.29 -5.04
C ALA A 204 1.11 9.12 -5.96
N ALA A 205 0.10 8.45 -6.53
CA ALA A 205 0.30 7.22 -7.30
C ALA A 205 0.80 7.45 -8.74
N PHE A 206 0.74 8.68 -9.24
CA PHE A 206 1.01 9.00 -10.64
C PHE A 206 2.12 10.04 -10.80
N THR A 207 2.84 9.99 -11.92
CA THR A 207 3.71 11.11 -12.32
C THR A 207 2.87 12.34 -12.65
N SER A 208 3.47 13.53 -12.60
CA SER A 208 2.75 14.79 -12.85
C SER A 208 2.01 14.81 -14.20
N GLU A 209 2.60 14.26 -15.26
CA GLU A 209 2.00 14.25 -16.59
C GLU A 209 0.80 13.28 -16.67
N LEU A 210 0.94 12.10 -16.08
CA LEU A 210 -0.15 11.12 -16.02
C LEU A 210 -1.28 11.62 -15.13
N LEU A 211 -0.96 12.25 -14.00
CA LEU A 211 -1.96 12.83 -13.11
C LEU A 211 -2.78 13.91 -13.82
N GLU A 212 -2.12 14.77 -14.60
CA GLU A 212 -2.80 15.77 -15.43
C GLU A 212 -3.74 15.11 -16.45
N ALA A 213 -3.25 14.07 -17.14
CA ALA A 213 -4.00 13.38 -18.17
C ALA A 213 -5.21 12.62 -17.60
N GLN A 214 -5.10 12.06 -16.40
CA GLN A 214 -6.21 11.43 -15.70
C GLN A 214 -7.22 12.49 -15.25
N LEU A 215 -6.81 13.56 -14.57
CA LEU A 215 -7.74 14.59 -14.08
C LEU A 215 -8.52 15.27 -15.21
N PHE A 216 -7.80 15.81 -16.18
CA PHE A 216 -8.38 16.72 -17.17
C PHE A 216 -8.68 16.04 -18.50
N GLY A 217 -8.14 14.85 -18.78
CA GLY A 217 -8.25 14.18 -20.06
C GLY A 217 -7.29 14.76 -21.11
N HIS A 218 -7.17 14.08 -22.25
CA HIS A 218 -6.25 14.49 -23.30
C HIS A 218 -6.86 14.33 -24.70
N ALA A 219 -6.46 15.21 -25.61
CA ALA A 219 -6.75 15.09 -27.03
C ALA A 219 -5.82 14.07 -27.71
N LYS A 220 -6.22 13.59 -28.89
CA LYS A 220 -5.37 12.73 -29.71
C LYS A 220 -4.09 13.48 -30.07
N GLY A 221 -2.93 12.87 -29.80
CA GLY A 221 -1.62 13.47 -30.07
C GLY A 221 -1.15 14.52 -29.06
N ALA A 222 -1.77 14.59 -27.88
CA ALA A 222 -1.37 15.55 -26.84
C ALA A 222 0.02 15.31 -26.25
N PHE A 223 0.49 14.06 -26.22
CA PHE A 223 1.83 13.65 -25.78
C PHE A 223 2.26 12.36 -26.50
N THR A 224 3.53 11.97 -26.37
CA THR A 224 4.08 10.74 -26.96
C THR A 224 3.39 9.51 -26.38
N GLY A 225 2.58 8.81 -27.19
CA GLY A 225 1.76 7.67 -26.76
C GLY A 225 0.25 7.95 -26.74
N ALA A 226 -0.20 9.20 -26.93
CA ALA A 226 -1.61 9.58 -26.98
C ALA A 226 -2.27 9.22 -28.33
N GLY A 227 -2.41 7.92 -28.61
CA GLY A 227 -2.97 7.41 -29.87
C GLY A 227 -4.48 7.69 -30.05
N THR A 228 -5.21 7.84 -28.94
CA THR A 228 -6.64 8.14 -28.89
C THR A 228 -6.91 9.28 -27.91
N ALA A 229 -8.05 9.96 -28.04
CA ALA A 229 -8.49 10.93 -27.05
C ALA A 229 -9.19 10.21 -25.90
N ARG A 230 -8.93 10.64 -24.66
CA ARG A 230 -9.55 10.06 -23.45
C ARG A 230 -10.17 11.17 -22.60
N ALA A 231 -11.37 10.89 -22.07
CA ALA A 231 -12.01 11.75 -21.08
C ALA A 231 -11.21 11.73 -19.77
N GLY A 232 -11.26 12.84 -19.03
CA GLY A 232 -10.67 12.92 -17.69
C GLY A 232 -11.70 12.66 -16.61
N PHE A 233 -11.22 12.46 -15.39
CA PHE A 233 -12.04 12.24 -14.20
C PHE A 233 -13.03 13.39 -13.94
N PHE A 234 -12.69 14.64 -14.27
CA PHE A 234 -13.65 15.77 -14.17
C PHE A 234 -14.85 15.65 -15.10
N GLU A 235 -14.67 15.00 -16.25
CA GLU A 235 -15.74 14.75 -17.22
C GLU A 235 -16.55 13.51 -16.86
N GLU A 236 -15.86 12.44 -16.48
CA GLU A 236 -16.48 11.17 -16.08
C GLU A 236 -17.27 11.31 -14.77
N ALA A 237 -16.85 12.18 -13.85
CA ALA A 237 -17.57 12.46 -12.62
C ALA A 237 -18.90 13.22 -12.88
N GLY A 238 -18.99 14.02 -13.95
CA GLY A 238 -20.18 14.82 -14.27
C GLY A 238 -20.65 15.69 -13.10
N ASP A 239 -21.90 15.51 -12.68
CA ASP A 239 -22.49 16.19 -11.50
C ASP A 239 -22.24 15.46 -10.16
N GLY A 240 -21.47 14.36 -10.20
CA GLY A 240 -21.18 13.48 -9.07
C GLY A 240 -20.15 14.05 -8.10
N SER A 241 -19.21 13.21 -7.67
CA SER A 241 -18.14 13.59 -6.74
C SER A 241 -16.79 13.08 -7.21
N LEU A 242 -15.76 13.91 -7.04
CA LEU A 242 -14.37 13.58 -7.29
C LEU A 242 -13.61 13.63 -5.96
N ILE A 243 -13.11 12.47 -5.54
CA ILE A 243 -12.28 12.31 -4.35
C ILE A 243 -10.81 12.42 -4.78
N LEU A 244 -10.11 13.40 -4.23
CA LEU A 244 -8.68 13.61 -4.43
C LEU A 244 -7.95 13.18 -3.16
N ASP A 245 -7.40 11.97 -3.15
CA ASP A 245 -6.58 11.50 -2.03
C ASP A 245 -5.14 11.97 -2.17
N GLU A 246 -4.50 12.17 -1.02
CA GLU A 246 -3.13 12.68 -0.88
C GLU A 246 -2.89 13.99 -1.67
N ILE A 247 -3.85 14.93 -1.58
CA ILE A 247 -3.80 16.21 -2.32
C ILE A 247 -2.53 17.04 -2.05
N GLY A 248 -1.88 16.84 -0.91
CA GLY A 248 -0.61 17.47 -0.57
C GLY A 248 0.55 17.06 -1.48
N GLU A 249 0.46 15.91 -2.17
CA GLU A 249 1.47 15.45 -3.14
C GLU A 249 1.27 16.04 -4.53
N MET A 250 0.20 16.82 -4.74
CA MET A 250 -0.10 17.39 -6.06
C MET A 250 0.95 18.45 -6.46
N PRO A 251 1.55 18.35 -7.65
CA PRO A 251 2.48 19.35 -8.16
C PRO A 251 1.88 20.77 -8.26
N LEU A 252 2.67 21.81 -7.96
CA LEU A 252 2.25 23.22 -7.99
C LEU A 252 1.62 23.66 -9.32
N SER A 253 2.09 23.09 -10.44
CA SER A 253 1.54 23.36 -11.77
C SER A 253 0.07 22.92 -11.89
N LEU A 254 -0.26 21.75 -11.32
CA LEU A 254 -1.62 21.20 -11.32
C LEU A 254 -2.51 21.87 -10.28
N GLN A 255 -1.95 22.31 -9.15
CA GLN A 255 -2.68 23.08 -8.15
C GLN A 255 -3.33 24.34 -8.75
N SER A 256 -2.63 25.01 -9.68
CA SER A 256 -3.18 26.20 -10.37
C SER A 256 -4.37 25.88 -11.28
N LYS A 257 -4.34 24.70 -11.94
CA LYS A 257 -5.44 24.22 -12.80
C LYS A 257 -6.63 23.77 -11.96
N LEU A 258 -6.38 23.07 -10.85
CA LEU A 258 -7.42 22.67 -9.90
C LEU A 258 -8.13 23.88 -9.28
N LEU A 259 -7.39 24.93 -8.92
CA LEU A 259 -7.97 26.18 -8.42
C LEU A 259 -8.98 26.76 -9.42
N ARG A 260 -8.64 26.78 -10.71
CA ARG A 260 -9.55 27.27 -11.76
C ARG A 260 -10.85 26.46 -11.83
N VAL A 261 -10.79 25.15 -11.64
CA VAL A 261 -11.99 24.29 -11.57
C VAL A 261 -12.81 24.61 -10.33
N LEU A 262 -12.18 24.80 -9.17
CA LEU A 262 -12.89 25.13 -7.93
C LEU A 262 -13.57 26.50 -7.97
N GLU A 263 -12.99 27.47 -8.68
CA GLU A 263 -13.54 28.83 -8.76
C GLU A 263 -14.59 28.99 -9.85
N ASN A 264 -14.33 28.48 -11.05
CA ASN A 264 -15.15 28.75 -12.23
C ASN A 264 -15.84 27.50 -12.79
N GLY A 265 -15.52 26.31 -12.27
CA GLY A 265 -15.94 25.03 -12.86
C GLY A 265 -15.23 24.71 -14.17
N GLU A 266 -14.26 25.53 -14.61
CA GLU A 266 -13.68 25.44 -15.95
C GLU A 266 -12.34 24.71 -15.99
N TYR A 267 -12.15 23.87 -17.01
CA TYR A 267 -10.87 23.24 -17.34
C TYR A 267 -10.66 23.07 -18.85
N TYR A 268 -9.46 22.66 -19.23
CA TYR A 268 -9.09 22.29 -20.59
C TYR A 268 -8.50 20.89 -20.59
N ARG A 269 -8.77 20.12 -21.65
CA ARG A 269 -8.02 18.89 -21.91
C ARG A 269 -6.61 19.22 -22.36
N ILE A 270 -5.68 18.30 -22.10
CA ILE A 270 -4.30 18.45 -22.58
C ILE A 270 -4.32 18.48 -24.12
N GLY A 271 -3.68 19.50 -24.69
CA GLY A 271 -3.63 19.71 -26.14
C GLY A 271 -4.90 20.29 -26.76
N GLU A 272 -5.90 20.69 -25.96
CA GLU A 272 -7.14 21.35 -26.42
C GLU A 272 -7.22 22.78 -25.87
N THR A 273 -7.71 23.73 -26.67
CA THR A 273 -7.95 25.13 -26.24
C THR A 273 -9.43 25.41 -25.94
N LYS A 274 -10.28 24.39 -26.05
CA LYS A 274 -11.72 24.49 -25.79
C LYS A 274 -11.99 24.40 -24.29
N VAL A 275 -12.72 25.39 -23.78
CA VAL A 275 -13.18 25.40 -22.39
C VAL A 275 -14.21 24.30 -22.18
N ARG A 276 -14.06 23.55 -21.09
CA ARG A 276 -15.02 22.56 -20.59
C ARG A 276 -15.44 22.94 -19.18
N GLN A 277 -16.63 22.50 -18.77
CA GLN A 277 -17.14 22.74 -17.43
C GLN A 277 -17.38 21.42 -16.68
N SER A 278 -17.09 21.44 -15.37
CA SER A 278 -17.34 20.35 -14.44
C SER A 278 -18.11 20.88 -13.23
N ASN A 279 -19.16 20.16 -12.86
CA ASN A 279 -19.98 20.41 -11.67
C ASN A 279 -19.67 19.41 -10.54
N ALA A 280 -18.61 18.61 -10.71
CA ALA A 280 -18.23 17.58 -9.78
C ALA A 280 -17.90 18.19 -8.43
N ARG A 281 -18.48 17.64 -7.36
CA ARG A 281 -18.13 18.05 -6.01
C ARG A 281 -16.75 17.52 -5.66
N ILE A 282 -15.87 18.40 -5.19
CA ILE A 282 -14.51 18.04 -4.80
C ILE A 282 -14.45 17.65 -3.33
N ILE A 283 -13.94 16.46 -3.05
CA ILE A 283 -13.64 15.98 -1.70
C ILE A 283 -12.14 15.69 -1.67
N ALA A 284 -11.37 16.48 -0.93
CA ALA A 284 -9.92 16.32 -0.87
C ALA A 284 -9.52 15.65 0.44
N ALA A 285 -8.51 14.79 0.41
CA ALA A 285 -7.93 14.16 1.59
C ALA A 285 -6.41 14.38 1.63
N SER A 286 -5.88 14.63 2.83
CA SER A 286 -4.44 14.80 3.06
C SER A 286 -4.01 14.13 4.37
N ASN A 287 -2.84 13.49 4.33
CA ASN A 287 -2.10 13.03 5.52
C ASN A 287 -1.17 14.10 6.09
N ARG A 288 -0.76 15.08 5.27
CA ARG A 288 0.10 16.19 5.67
C ARG A 288 -0.70 17.38 6.20
N ASP A 289 -0.09 18.21 7.03
CA ASP A 289 -0.66 19.50 7.37
C ASP A 289 -0.46 20.48 6.22
N LEU A 290 -1.52 20.71 5.45
CA LEU A 290 -1.48 21.62 4.31
C LEU A 290 -1.12 23.05 4.71
N ARG A 291 -1.32 23.46 5.97
CA ARG A 291 -0.89 24.79 6.43
C ARG A 291 0.62 24.90 6.48
N GLU A 292 1.29 23.85 6.93
CA GLU A 292 2.76 23.77 6.95
C GLU A 292 3.30 23.71 5.53
N GLU A 293 2.67 22.93 4.64
CA GLU A 293 3.06 22.85 3.23
C GLU A 293 2.88 24.19 2.48
N VAL A 294 1.89 25.01 2.88
CA VAL A 294 1.74 26.39 2.38
C VAL A 294 2.90 27.26 2.84
N GLN A 295 3.32 27.16 4.10
CA GLN A 295 4.46 27.92 4.63
C GLN A 295 5.78 27.49 3.99
N ALA A 296 5.93 26.20 3.68
CA ALA A 296 7.09 25.65 2.98
C ALA A 296 7.11 25.97 1.47
N GLY A 297 6.00 26.49 0.92
CA GLY A 297 5.90 26.83 -0.50
C GLY A 297 5.61 25.64 -1.43
N HIS A 298 5.33 24.45 -0.89
CA HIS A 298 4.95 23.27 -1.67
C HIS A 298 3.44 23.23 -2.00
N PHE A 299 2.63 24.03 -1.30
CA PHE A 299 1.21 24.14 -1.53
C PHE A 299 0.76 25.59 -1.68
N ARG A 300 -0.16 25.87 -2.59
CA ARG A 300 -0.63 27.24 -2.81
C ARG A 300 -1.66 27.65 -1.75
N ALA A 301 -1.47 28.85 -1.19
CA ALA A 301 -2.38 29.40 -0.19
C ALA A 301 -3.82 29.59 -0.70
N ASP A 302 -3.97 30.05 -1.96
CA ASP A 302 -5.28 30.27 -2.59
C ASP A 302 -6.09 28.96 -2.73
N LEU A 303 -5.44 27.90 -3.20
CA LEU A 303 -6.02 26.57 -3.29
C LEU A 303 -6.39 26.02 -1.91
N TYR A 304 -5.52 26.19 -0.92
CA TYR A 304 -5.81 25.76 0.46
C TYR A 304 -7.11 26.39 0.97
N HIS A 305 -7.26 27.70 0.84
CA HIS A 305 -8.47 28.41 1.28
C HIS A 305 -9.74 27.97 0.55
N ARG A 306 -9.65 27.51 -0.71
CA ARG A 306 -10.79 26.97 -1.46
C ARG A 306 -11.10 25.51 -1.17
N LEU A 307 -10.12 24.71 -0.77
CA LEU A 307 -10.35 23.34 -0.33
C LEU A 307 -10.83 23.26 1.12
N SER A 308 -10.34 24.14 1.99
CA SER A 308 -10.60 24.12 3.43
C SER A 308 -11.91 24.79 3.86
N VAL A 309 -12.87 24.96 2.95
CA VAL A 309 -14.17 25.60 3.26
C VAL A 309 -14.91 24.80 4.34
N LEU A 310 -14.97 23.49 4.16
CA LEU A 310 -15.39 22.54 5.19
C LEU A 310 -14.22 21.61 5.49
N THR A 311 -13.90 21.44 6.77
CA THR A 311 -12.79 20.57 7.18
C THR A 311 -13.29 19.49 8.13
N ILE A 312 -12.93 18.24 7.85
CA ILE A 312 -13.16 17.09 8.72
C ILE A 312 -11.81 16.56 9.17
N ARG A 313 -11.61 16.44 10.48
CA ARG A 313 -10.43 15.79 11.04
C ARG A 313 -10.77 14.37 11.43
N VAL A 314 -10.12 13.40 10.80
CA VAL A 314 -10.22 11.99 11.15
C VAL A 314 -9.33 11.73 12.36
N PRO A 315 -9.90 11.32 13.51
CA PRO A 315 -9.12 11.09 14.72
C PRO A 315 -8.19 9.88 14.50
N PRO A 316 -6.91 9.96 14.90
CA PRO A 316 -6.02 8.82 14.88
C PRO A 316 -6.51 7.73 15.84
N LEU A 317 -6.12 6.49 15.58
CA LEU A 317 -6.58 5.32 16.34
C LEU A 317 -6.23 5.42 17.84
N ARG A 318 -5.14 6.12 18.17
CA ARG A 318 -4.78 6.38 19.57
C ARG A 318 -5.80 7.23 20.33
N GLU A 319 -6.59 8.06 19.65
CA GLU A 319 -7.63 8.91 20.26
C GLU A 319 -9.01 8.21 20.33
N ARG A 320 -9.13 6.99 19.78
CA ARG A 320 -10.42 6.26 19.68
C ARG A 320 -10.71 5.30 20.83
N GLY A 321 -9.86 5.24 21.87
CA GLY A 321 -10.08 4.42 23.05
C GLY A 321 -10.34 2.93 22.73
N ASP A 322 -11.47 2.40 23.19
CA ASP A 322 -11.86 0.98 23.08
C ASP A 322 -12.17 0.53 21.63
N ASP A 323 -12.27 1.46 20.67
CA ASP A 323 -12.47 1.12 19.26
C ASP A 323 -11.35 0.24 18.70
N ARG A 324 -10.17 0.22 19.34
CA ARG A 324 -9.06 -0.67 18.97
C ARG A 324 -9.40 -2.14 19.16
N LEU A 325 -10.20 -2.48 20.18
CA LEU A 325 -10.68 -3.84 20.40
C LEU A 325 -11.83 -4.18 19.45
N VAL A 326 -12.74 -3.22 19.22
CA VAL A 326 -13.84 -3.39 18.25
C VAL A 326 -13.30 -3.66 16.85
N LEU A 327 -12.25 -2.93 16.43
CA LEU A 327 -11.58 -3.13 15.15
C LEU A 327 -10.84 -4.48 15.09
N LEU A 328 -10.19 -4.89 16.18
CA LEU A 328 -9.57 -6.21 16.27
C LEU A 328 -10.60 -7.33 16.02
N GLU A 329 -11.72 -7.30 16.74
CA GLU A 329 -12.79 -8.29 16.60
C GLU A 329 -13.40 -8.27 15.20
N HIS A 330 -13.62 -7.08 14.65
CA HIS A 330 -14.11 -6.91 13.28
C HIS A 330 -13.19 -7.59 12.26
N PHE A 331 -11.88 -7.32 12.30
CA PHE A 331 -10.95 -7.92 11.34
C PHE A 331 -10.79 -9.43 11.58
N GLN A 332 -10.82 -9.91 12.83
CA GLN A 332 -10.83 -11.34 13.11
C GLN A 332 -12.06 -12.05 12.53
N GLN A 333 -13.23 -11.42 12.63
CA GLN A 333 -14.46 -11.96 12.06
C GLN A 333 -14.45 -11.90 10.53
N PHE A 334 -13.90 -10.83 9.96
CA PHE A 334 -13.72 -10.68 8.51
C PHE A 334 -12.77 -11.76 7.94
N TYR A 335 -11.72 -12.12 8.67
CA TYR A 335 -10.76 -13.15 8.24
C TYR A 335 -11.07 -14.57 8.76
N LYS A 336 -12.24 -14.77 9.38
CA LYS A 336 -12.64 -16.04 9.99
C LYS A 336 -12.64 -17.19 8.99
N GLU A 337 -13.14 -16.97 7.78
CA GLU A 337 -13.22 -17.98 6.72
C GLU A 337 -11.84 -18.41 6.19
N MET A 338 -10.79 -17.65 6.52
CA MET A 338 -9.40 -17.94 6.16
C MET A 338 -8.67 -18.79 7.22
N GLY A 339 -9.34 -19.23 8.30
CA GLY A 339 -8.74 -20.08 9.35
C GLY A 339 -7.79 -19.33 10.31
N THR A 340 -7.84 -18.00 10.33
CA THR A 340 -6.89 -17.11 11.02
C THR A 340 -7.39 -16.65 12.40
N LEU A 341 -8.39 -17.32 12.97
CA LEU A 341 -8.93 -16.94 14.29
C LEU A 341 -7.86 -17.12 15.37
N PHE A 342 -7.64 -16.11 16.19
CA PHE A 342 -6.80 -16.18 17.38
C PHE A 342 -7.49 -15.46 18.54
N GLN A 343 -7.07 -15.76 19.77
CA GLN A 343 -7.55 -15.04 20.94
C GLN A 343 -6.38 -14.35 21.63
N LEU A 344 -6.48 -13.04 21.86
CA LEU A 344 -5.54 -12.36 22.74
C LEU A 344 -5.88 -12.70 24.20
N ASP A 345 -4.87 -13.08 24.99
CA ASP A 345 -5.05 -13.16 26.44
C ASP A 345 -5.24 -11.76 27.07
N ASN A 346 -5.56 -11.72 28.36
CA ASN A 346 -5.81 -10.44 29.06
C ASN A 346 -4.56 -9.53 29.08
N THR A 347 -3.36 -10.10 29.11
CA THR A 347 -2.11 -9.33 29.12
C THR A 347 -1.79 -8.73 27.75
N ALA A 348 -2.09 -9.47 26.68
CA ALA A 348 -1.99 -9.06 25.30
C ALA A 348 -3.04 -7.99 24.96
N LYS A 349 -4.27 -8.12 25.46
CA LYS A 349 -5.30 -7.07 25.31
C LYS A 349 -4.88 -5.75 25.97
N GLN A 350 -4.23 -5.80 27.14
CA GLN A 350 -3.67 -4.60 27.77
C GLN A 350 -2.55 -3.98 26.93
N ALA A 351 -1.64 -4.80 26.39
CA ALA A 351 -0.57 -4.32 25.50
C ALA A 351 -1.13 -3.72 24.20
N TRP A 352 -2.15 -4.34 23.61
CA TRP A 352 -2.91 -3.83 22.46
C TRP A 352 -3.51 -2.45 22.74
N MET A 353 -4.11 -2.27 23.92
CA MET A 353 -4.65 -0.98 24.36
C MET A 353 -3.57 0.04 24.76
N GLY A 354 -2.35 -0.41 25.08
CA GLY A 354 -1.22 0.46 25.37
C GLY A 354 -0.46 0.93 24.13
N TYR A 355 -0.63 0.24 23.00
CA TYR A 355 0.09 0.54 21.76
C TYR A 355 -0.52 1.73 21.01
N SER A 356 0.34 2.58 20.44
CA SER A 356 -0.06 3.84 19.80
C SER A 356 -0.54 3.70 18.36
N PHE A 357 -0.23 2.58 17.67
CA PHE A 357 -0.54 2.33 16.26
C PHE A 357 -0.15 3.51 15.33
N PRO A 358 1.15 3.76 15.10
CA PRO A 358 1.61 4.82 14.20
C PRO A 358 1.02 4.72 12.78
N GLY A 359 0.75 3.52 12.25
CA GLY A 359 0.08 3.29 10.96
C GLY A 359 -1.45 3.14 11.08
N ASN A 360 -2.02 3.49 12.23
CA ASN A 360 -3.45 3.51 12.51
C ASN A 360 -4.16 2.19 12.16
N ILE A 361 -5.29 2.24 11.45
CA ILE A 361 -6.14 1.09 11.15
C ILE A 361 -5.44 0.15 10.15
N ARG A 362 -4.63 0.70 9.25
CA ARG A 362 -3.87 -0.11 8.27
C ARG A 362 -2.86 -1.00 8.97
N GLU A 363 -2.10 -0.46 9.92
CA GLU A 363 -1.18 -1.23 10.74
C GLU A 363 -1.93 -2.25 11.61
N LEU A 364 -3.02 -1.82 12.27
CA LEU A 364 -3.85 -2.74 13.07
C LEU A 364 -4.30 -3.95 12.25
N ARG A 365 -4.84 -3.72 11.05
CA ARG A 365 -5.26 -4.77 10.12
C ARG A 365 -4.09 -5.70 9.78
N ASN A 366 -2.92 -5.15 9.47
CA ASN A 366 -1.73 -5.93 9.15
C ASN A 366 -1.26 -6.80 10.33
N ILE A 367 -1.29 -6.28 11.55
CA ILE A 367 -0.94 -7.04 12.76
C ILE A 367 -1.94 -8.19 12.96
N VAL A 368 -3.25 -7.96 12.81
CA VAL A 368 -4.27 -9.01 12.91
C VAL A 368 -4.02 -10.14 11.90
N ILE A 369 -3.75 -9.80 10.64
CA ILE A 369 -3.44 -10.78 9.59
C ILE A 369 -2.19 -11.59 9.97
N ARG A 370 -1.13 -10.90 10.41
CA ARG A 370 0.17 -11.53 10.73
C ARG A 370 0.04 -12.51 11.90
N ILE A 371 -0.67 -12.13 12.95
CA ILE A 371 -0.93 -12.99 14.12
C ILE A 371 -1.82 -14.16 13.72
N GLY A 372 -2.89 -13.90 12.99
CA GLY A 372 -3.81 -14.94 12.54
C GLY A 372 -3.16 -15.98 11.63
N ALA A 373 -2.17 -15.58 10.83
CA ALA A 373 -1.38 -16.50 10.01
C ALA A 373 -0.34 -17.30 10.81
N LYS A 374 0.33 -16.68 11.80
CA LYS A 374 1.40 -17.33 12.59
C LYS A 374 0.88 -18.21 13.72
N TYR A 375 -0.24 -17.82 14.33
CA TYR A 375 -0.80 -18.46 15.54
C TYR A 375 -2.28 -18.82 15.38
N PRO A 376 -2.65 -19.62 14.36
CA PRO A 376 -4.04 -19.97 14.11
C PRO A 376 -4.62 -20.82 15.26
N ASN A 377 -5.81 -20.47 15.71
CA ASN A 377 -6.58 -21.09 16.81
C ASN A 377 -5.85 -21.12 18.15
N GLN A 378 -4.87 -20.24 18.37
CA GLN A 378 -4.11 -20.17 19.62
C GLN A 378 -4.51 -18.96 20.46
N GLN A 379 -4.23 -19.08 21.76
CA GLN A 379 -4.24 -17.95 22.67
C GLN A 379 -2.88 -17.27 22.65
N VAL A 380 -2.83 -16.02 22.20
CA VAL A 380 -1.60 -15.24 22.00
C VAL A 380 -1.32 -14.42 23.27
N PRO A 381 -0.22 -14.71 23.99
CA PRO A 381 0.19 -13.94 25.15
C PRO A 381 0.92 -12.67 24.74
N ARG A 382 1.06 -11.74 25.69
CA ARG A 382 1.71 -10.44 25.50
C ARG A 382 3.07 -10.54 24.79
N ALA A 383 3.92 -11.48 25.18
CA ALA A 383 5.26 -11.62 24.61
C ALA A 383 5.25 -11.91 23.10
N LEU A 384 4.30 -12.72 22.62
CA LEU A 384 4.16 -13.01 21.19
C LEU A 384 3.53 -11.83 20.44
N LEU A 385 2.59 -11.13 21.06
CA LEU A 385 2.01 -9.91 20.48
C LEU A 385 3.09 -8.83 20.29
N GLU A 386 3.91 -8.57 21.31
CA GLU A 386 4.95 -7.54 21.28
C GLU A 386 6.01 -7.78 20.19
N MET A 387 6.29 -9.04 19.84
CA MET A 387 7.18 -9.39 18.72
C MET A 387 6.61 -8.99 17.34
N GLU A 388 5.29 -8.83 17.24
CA GLU A 388 4.61 -8.50 15.98
C GLU A 388 4.23 -7.01 15.87
N LEU A 389 4.29 -6.26 16.98
CA LEU A 389 4.11 -4.81 16.97
C LEU A 389 5.30 -4.13 16.28
N GLU A 390 5.03 -3.14 15.43
CA GLU A 390 6.05 -2.38 14.70
C GLU A 390 6.75 -1.38 15.65
N THR A 391 7.56 -1.91 16.57
CA THR A 391 8.33 -1.09 17.51
C THR A 391 9.58 -0.48 16.88
N ASP A 392 10.02 -0.98 15.72
CA ASP A 392 11.32 -0.63 15.13
C ASP A 392 11.27 0.24 13.85
N ILE A 393 10.13 0.39 13.16
CA ILE A 393 10.12 1.12 11.86
C ILE A 393 10.02 2.65 12.03
N ASN A 394 9.59 3.15 13.20
CA ASN A 394 9.42 4.61 13.39
C ASN A 394 10.08 5.18 14.65
N ARG A 395 10.86 4.37 15.39
CA ARG A 395 11.66 4.85 16.53
C ARG A 395 13.17 4.64 16.36
N GLN A 396 13.59 3.86 15.37
CA GLN A 396 15.00 3.63 15.05
C GLN A 396 15.45 4.19 13.69
N GLU A 397 14.54 4.66 12.82
CA GLU A 397 14.91 5.23 11.50
C GLU A 397 14.62 6.74 11.34
N LEU A 398 14.32 7.45 12.43
CA LEU A 398 14.37 8.93 12.50
C LEU A 398 15.35 9.44 13.56
N ALA A 399 16.08 8.55 14.22
CA ALA A 399 17.34 8.93 14.82
C ALA A 399 18.38 8.79 13.72
N ASP A 400 18.65 9.89 13.02
CA ASP A 400 19.98 10.10 12.44
C ASP A 400 20.99 9.83 13.55
N ILE A 401 21.55 8.61 13.56
CA ILE A 401 22.62 8.18 14.46
C ILE A 401 23.87 9.05 14.23
N ASP A 402 23.89 9.84 13.15
CA ASP A 402 24.92 10.81 12.77
C ASP A 402 24.45 12.28 12.74
N SER A 403 23.29 12.62 13.32
CA SER A 403 22.93 14.05 13.47
C SER A 403 23.71 14.69 14.62
N GLU A 404 24.26 15.88 14.37
CA GLU A 404 25.01 16.66 15.35
C GLU A 404 24.18 16.90 16.64
N GLU A 405 22.85 16.95 16.52
CA GLU A 405 21.91 17.07 17.64
C GLU A 405 21.78 15.80 18.50
N ALA A 406 21.90 14.59 17.91
CA ALA A 406 21.90 13.34 18.67
C ALA A 406 23.21 13.18 19.47
N ILE A 407 24.34 13.60 18.89
CA ILE A 407 25.65 13.64 19.55
C ILE A 407 25.63 14.63 20.71
N LEU A 408 25.07 15.83 20.52
CA LEU A 408 24.91 16.83 21.58
C LEU A 408 24.05 16.32 22.75
N ARG A 409 22.96 15.58 22.49
CA ARG A 409 22.14 14.96 23.55
C ARG A 409 22.91 13.87 24.31
N GLN A 410 23.70 13.05 23.62
CA GLN A 410 24.53 12.03 24.26
C GLN A 410 25.63 12.67 25.13
N ILE A 411 26.32 13.70 24.64
CA ILE A 411 27.37 14.39 25.42
C ILE A 411 26.77 15.06 26.68
N ASN A 412 25.58 15.65 26.56
CA ASN A 412 24.94 16.38 27.66
C ASN A 412 24.32 15.49 28.77
N THR A 413 24.32 14.16 28.62
CA THR A 413 23.81 13.23 29.67
C THR A 413 24.83 12.95 30.78
N GLY A 414 26.00 13.60 30.76
CA GLY A 414 26.93 13.68 31.89
C GLY A 414 27.82 12.44 32.13
N ASN A 415 27.56 11.33 31.43
CA ASN A 415 28.33 10.08 31.51
C ASN A 415 28.85 9.65 30.13
N PHE A 416 29.17 10.61 29.26
CA PHE A 416 29.65 10.34 27.91
C PHE A 416 31.17 10.10 27.90
N SER A 417 31.56 8.93 27.40
CA SER A 417 32.96 8.56 27.16
C SER A 417 33.11 8.24 25.68
N LEU A 418 33.85 9.08 24.97
CA LEU A 418 34.12 8.89 23.54
C LEU A 418 34.82 7.56 23.28
N ASP A 419 35.73 7.17 24.17
CA ASP A 419 36.47 5.91 24.07
C ASP A 419 35.55 4.69 24.15
N ASP A 420 34.53 4.72 25.01
CA ASP A 420 33.57 3.61 25.15
C ASP A 420 32.64 3.51 23.94
N VAL A 421 32.22 4.65 23.39
CA VAL A 421 31.41 4.69 22.16
C VAL A 421 32.21 4.11 20.99
N LEU A 422 33.43 4.60 20.78
CA LEU A 422 34.29 4.09 19.71
C LEU A 422 34.61 2.60 19.88
N LEU A 423 34.81 2.12 21.11
CA LEU A 423 35.01 0.71 21.41
C LEU A 423 33.78 -0.16 21.09
N ASP A 424 32.56 0.32 21.39
CA ASP A 424 31.33 -0.43 21.07
C ASP A 424 31.11 -0.54 19.55
N TRP A 425 31.30 0.57 18.83
CA TRP A 425 31.27 0.59 17.37
C TRP A 425 32.32 -0.35 16.76
N GLU A 426 33.57 -0.27 17.24
CA GLU A 426 34.65 -1.14 16.82
C GLU A 426 34.32 -2.63 17.06
N ARG A 427 33.72 -2.95 18.22
CA ARG A 427 33.29 -4.31 18.57
C ARG A 427 32.18 -4.81 17.64
N ARG A 428 31.19 -3.98 17.31
CA ARG A 428 30.08 -4.34 16.41
C ARG A 428 30.59 -4.66 15.01
N TYR A 429 31.46 -3.82 14.45
CA TYR A 429 32.04 -4.04 13.12
C TYR A 429 32.93 -5.30 13.08
N ILE A 430 33.75 -5.54 14.11
CA ILE A 430 34.58 -6.75 14.19
C ILE A 430 33.71 -8.01 14.27
N ASN A 431 32.65 -8.00 15.09
CA ASN A 431 31.73 -9.13 15.20
C ASN A 431 30.96 -9.40 13.91
N ALA A 432 30.50 -8.34 13.22
CA ALA A 432 29.84 -8.46 11.92
C ALA A 432 30.79 -9.07 10.88
N ALA A 433 32.03 -8.58 10.80
CA ALA A 433 33.03 -9.10 9.87
C ALA A 433 33.40 -10.56 10.15
N LEU A 434 33.46 -10.98 11.41
CA LEU A 434 33.70 -12.37 11.80
C LEU A 434 32.52 -13.28 11.44
N LYS A 435 31.27 -12.83 11.63
CA LYS A 435 30.07 -13.57 11.21
C LYS A 435 30.03 -13.77 9.70
N THR A 436 30.22 -12.69 8.92
CA THR A 436 30.23 -12.75 7.45
C THR A 436 31.41 -13.57 6.91
N SER A 437 32.51 -13.64 7.66
CA SER A 437 33.70 -14.42 7.30
C SER A 437 33.71 -15.85 7.87
N GLN A 438 32.61 -16.31 8.49
CA GLN A 438 32.49 -17.64 9.11
C GLN A 438 33.66 -17.96 10.06
N GLY A 439 34.11 -16.97 10.84
CA GLY A 439 35.23 -17.13 11.79
C GLY A 439 36.63 -17.09 11.17
N ASN A 440 36.76 -16.88 9.85
CA ASN A 440 38.08 -16.76 9.22
C ASN A 440 38.68 -15.36 9.44
N LEU A 441 39.68 -15.27 10.32
CA LEU A 441 40.34 -14.02 10.71
C LEU A 441 40.97 -13.25 9.53
N SER A 442 41.57 -13.95 8.57
CA SER A 442 42.22 -13.33 7.41
C SER A 442 41.19 -12.72 6.45
N LYS A 443 40.03 -13.37 6.31
CA LYS A 443 38.92 -12.87 5.49
C LYS A 443 38.22 -11.69 6.19
N ALA A 444 38.01 -11.78 7.50
CA ALA A 444 37.45 -10.69 8.31
C ALA A 444 38.34 -9.43 8.27
N ALA A 445 39.66 -9.59 8.36
CA ALA A 445 40.61 -8.49 8.26
C ALA A 445 40.58 -7.80 6.90
N ARG A 446 40.45 -8.56 5.80
CA ARG A 446 40.26 -8.01 4.45
C ARG A 446 38.95 -7.25 4.29
N VAL A 447 37.84 -7.79 4.81
CA VAL A 447 36.52 -7.13 4.77
C VAL A 447 36.54 -5.80 5.53
N LEU A 448 37.29 -5.74 6.64
CA LEU A 448 37.45 -4.53 7.45
C LEU A 448 38.56 -3.58 6.96
N GLY A 449 39.30 -3.93 5.90
CA GLY A 449 40.39 -3.10 5.38
C GLY A 449 41.60 -2.95 6.32
N ILE A 450 41.77 -3.83 7.31
CA ILE A 450 42.87 -3.77 8.30
C ILE A 450 43.78 -5.00 8.23
N ASN A 451 45.00 -4.86 8.75
CA ASN A 451 45.93 -5.99 8.80
C ASN A 451 45.49 -7.04 9.84
N ARG A 452 45.77 -8.32 9.58
CA ARG A 452 45.36 -9.44 10.45
C ARG A 452 45.91 -9.31 11.87
N THR A 453 47.14 -8.83 12.01
CA THR A 453 47.80 -8.58 13.31
C THR A 453 47.11 -7.46 14.09
N THR A 454 46.63 -6.43 13.39
CA THR A 454 45.87 -5.31 13.96
C THR A 454 44.49 -5.77 14.46
N LEU A 455 43.78 -6.58 13.66
CA LEU A 455 42.50 -7.17 14.06
C LEU A 455 42.65 -8.05 15.31
N TYR A 456 43.68 -8.91 15.33
CA TYR A 456 43.96 -9.77 16.48
C TYR A 456 44.28 -8.97 17.75
N SER A 457 45.08 -7.91 17.64
CA SER A 457 45.41 -7.02 18.77
C SER A 457 44.18 -6.28 19.30
N LYS A 458 43.28 -5.82 18.41
CA LYS A 458 42.01 -5.17 18.77
C LYS A 458 41.07 -6.15 19.50
N MET A 459 40.96 -7.38 19.01
CA MET A 459 40.19 -8.45 19.68
C MET A 459 40.73 -8.78 21.07
N GLN A 460 42.06 -8.86 21.25
CA GLN A 460 42.65 -9.09 22.58
C GLN A 460 42.39 -7.92 23.55
N ARG A 461 42.42 -6.68 23.06
CA ARG A 461 42.11 -5.49 23.87
C ARG A 461 40.68 -5.53 24.38
N MET A 462 39.73 -5.95 23.53
CA MET A 462 38.30 -6.09 23.89
C MET A 462 38.03 -7.24 24.87
N GLY A 463 38.85 -8.30 24.86
CA GLY A 463 38.72 -9.44 25.78
C GLY A 463 39.20 -9.15 27.21
N LYS A 464 39.97 -8.08 27.44
CA LYS A 464 40.48 -7.70 28.77
C LYS A 464 39.54 -6.79 29.59
N THR A 465 38.47 -6.29 28.99
CA THR A 465 37.47 -5.39 29.61
C THR A 465 36.26 -6.13 30.20
N THR A 466 36.43 -7.38 30.64
CA THR A 466 35.43 -8.07 31.48
C THR A 466 35.88 -7.90 32.94
N PRO A 467 35.27 -7.02 33.75
CA PRO A 467 35.49 -7.08 35.18
C PRO A 467 34.91 -8.40 35.69
N SER A 468 35.78 -9.23 36.25
CA SER A 468 35.39 -10.35 37.11
C SER A 468 34.78 -9.77 38.40
N PRO A 469 33.82 -10.46 39.04
CA PRO A 469 32.94 -9.91 40.07
C PRO A 469 33.64 -9.27 41.27
#